data_AF-S5STP5-F1
#
_entry.id   AF-S5STP5-F1
#
_cell.length_a   1.000
_cell.length_b   1.000
_cell.length_c   1.000
_cell.angle_alpha   90.00
_cell.angle_beta   90.00
_cell.angle_gamma   90.00
#
_symmetry.space_group_name_H-M   'P 1'
#
loop_
_entity.id
_entity.type
_entity.pdbx_description
1 polymer ?
#
loop_
_entity_poly.entity_id
_entity_poly.type
_entity_poly.pdbx_seq_one_letter_code
_entity_poly.pdbx_strand_id
1 'polypeptide(L)'
;MTLVHLDDFYPGWGGLAEGSRMVAEDVLHPRRPGFWRWDWVHDRRAEWVPLDPADSLIVEGAGAVTEDSIAAASRSGRVRTVRITAPEQVRKERALRRDPGYAPWWEMWAAQEAVHFAGPGHVAVDECLSN
;
A
#
# COMPACT_ATOMS: atom_id res chain seq x y z
N MET A 1 15.16 -9.92 -5.11
CA MET A 1 14.36 -9.11 -4.16
C MET A 1 13.75 -7.95 -4.90
N THR A 2 12.42 -7.88 -4.89
CA THR A 2 11.63 -6.97 -5.72
C THR A 2 10.88 -5.99 -4.84
N LEU A 3 10.87 -4.72 -5.23
CA LEU A 3 10.13 -3.65 -4.57
C LEU A 3 8.80 -3.45 -5.28
N VAL A 4 7.72 -3.39 -4.51
CA VAL A 4 6.35 -3.20 -4.98
C VAL A 4 5.78 -1.96 -4.31
N HIS A 5 5.40 -0.98 -5.12
CA HIS A 5 4.83 0.29 -4.67
C HIS A 5 3.31 0.25 -4.84
N LEU A 6 2.54 0.48 -3.77
CA LEU A 6 1.08 0.54 -3.89
C LEU A 6 0.61 1.67 -4.84
N ASP A 7 1.39 2.75 -4.96
CA ASP A 7 1.14 3.85 -5.92
C ASP A 7 1.10 3.35 -7.38
N ASP A 8 1.72 2.20 -7.69
CA ASP A 8 1.66 1.63 -9.03
C ASP A 8 0.30 1.01 -9.37
N PHE A 9 -0.54 0.71 -8.38
CA PHE A 9 -1.77 -0.06 -8.58
C PHE A 9 -2.99 0.35 -7.74
N TYR A 10 -2.95 1.46 -7.01
CA TYR A 10 -4.20 2.02 -6.46
C TYR A 10 -5.19 2.35 -7.58
N PRO A 11 -6.45 1.90 -7.47
CA PRO A 11 -7.50 2.34 -8.40
C PRO A 11 -7.92 3.79 -8.18
N GLY A 12 -7.09 4.71 -8.66
CA GLY A 12 -7.26 6.15 -8.53
C GLY A 12 -7.04 6.65 -7.10
N TRP A 13 -7.34 7.94 -6.88
CA TRP A 13 -7.15 8.59 -5.58
C TRP A 13 -8.01 8.00 -4.46
N GLY A 14 -9.14 7.37 -4.80
CA GLY A 14 -10.01 6.66 -3.85
C GLY A 14 -9.63 5.20 -3.60
N GLY A 15 -8.46 4.77 -4.09
CA GLY A 15 -8.10 3.37 -4.23
C GLY A 15 -7.53 2.70 -2.99
N LEU A 16 -7.42 3.36 -1.83
CA LEU A 16 -6.65 2.83 -0.69
C LEU A 16 -7.13 1.44 -0.21
N ALA A 17 -8.45 1.30 -0.01
CA ALA A 17 -9.03 0.04 0.47
C ALA A 17 -8.84 -1.09 -0.55
N GLU A 18 -9.04 -0.78 -1.84
CA GLU A 18 -8.90 -1.76 -2.91
C GLU A 18 -7.43 -2.14 -3.16
N GLY A 19 -6.51 -1.17 -3.14
CA GLY A 19 -5.08 -1.44 -3.21
C GLY A 19 -4.60 -2.32 -2.06
N SER A 20 -5.09 -2.08 -0.84
CA SER A 20 -4.79 -2.92 0.32
C SER A 20 -5.28 -4.38 0.14
N ARG A 21 -6.48 -4.56 -0.43
CA ARG A 21 -7.03 -5.88 -0.77
C ARG A 21 -6.19 -6.59 -1.84
N MET A 22 -5.79 -5.86 -2.88
CA MET A 22 -4.93 -6.36 -3.96
C MET A 22 -3.57 -6.85 -3.45
N VAL A 23 -3.02 -6.28 -2.37
CA VAL A 23 -1.78 -6.79 -1.77
C VAL A 23 -1.94 -8.25 -1.33
N ALA A 24 -3.01 -8.56 -0.59
CA ALA A 24 -3.22 -9.89 -0.06
C ALA A 24 -3.64 -10.90 -1.15
N GLU A 25 -4.44 -10.46 -2.11
CA GLU A 25 -5.05 -11.34 -3.11
C GLU A 25 -4.21 -11.54 -4.37
N ASP A 26 -3.59 -10.47 -4.88
CA ASP A 26 -2.86 -10.47 -6.15
C ASP A 26 -1.34 -10.45 -5.92
N VAL A 27 -0.82 -9.45 -5.18
CA VAL A 27 0.64 -9.26 -5.00
C VAL A 27 1.26 -10.45 -4.28
N LEU A 28 0.61 -10.92 -3.22
CA LEU A 28 1.07 -12.03 -2.39
C LEU A 28 0.44 -13.38 -2.80
N HIS A 29 -0.15 -13.46 -4.01
CA HIS A 29 -0.74 -14.69 -4.49
C HIS A 29 0.30 -15.82 -4.56
N PRO A 30 0.04 -17.02 -4.01
CA PRO A 30 1.07 -18.03 -3.78
C PRO A 30 1.64 -18.68 -5.05
N ARG A 31 0.99 -18.53 -6.20
CA ARG A 31 1.42 -19.18 -7.46
C ARG A 31 1.60 -18.23 -8.64
N ARG A 32 0.98 -17.06 -8.56
CA ARG A 32 0.86 -16.12 -9.68
C ARG A 32 0.88 -14.69 -9.13
N PRO A 33 1.89 -14.34 -8.32
CA PRO A 33 1.95 -13.01 -7.73
C PRO A 33 2.09 -11.97 -8.83
N GLY A 34 1.54 -10.79 -8.58
CA GLY A 34 1.58 -9.67 -9.50
C GLY A 34 0.53 -8.64 -9.16
N PHE A 35 0.43 -7.62 -9.98
CA PHE A 35 -0.58 -6.59 -9.83
C PHE A 35 -0.95 -6.02 -11.18
N TRP A 36 -2.12 -5.40 -11.24
CA TRP A 36 -2.49 -4.62 -12.41
C TRP A 36 -2.07 -3.19 -12.19
N ARG A 37 -1.25 -2.66 -13.09
CA ARG A 37 -0.83 -1.27 -13.03
C ARG A 37 -2.04 -0.34 -13.16
N TRP A 38 -2.01 0.76 -12.45
CA TRP A 38 -2.96 1.85 -12.64
C TRP A 38 -2.40 2.90 -13.59
N ASP A 39 -3.18 3.22 -14.62
CA ASP A 39 -2.92 4.35 -15.50
C ASP A 39 -3.55 5.60 -14.89
N TRP A 40 -2.75 6.35 -14.16
CA TRP A 40 -3.17 7.60 -13.52
C TRP A 40 -3.60 8.70 -14.50
N VAL A 41 -3.15 8.65 -15.76
CA VAL A 41 -3.51 9.65 -16.78
C VAL A 41 -4.91 9.40 -17.33
N HIS A 42 -5.28 8.13 -17.52
CA HIS A 42 -6.57 7.72 -18.08
C HIS A 42 -7.55 7.15 -17.05
N ASP A 43 -7.20 7.17 -15.76
CA ASP A 43 -7.99 6.70 -14.63
C ASP A 43 -8.55 5.28 -14.84
N ARG A 44 -7.67 4.34 -15.19
CA ARG A 44 -8.07 2.96 -15.49
C ARG A 44 -6.98 1.94 -15.22
N ARG A 45 -7.40 0.67 -15.15
CA ARG A 45 -6.49 -0.48 -15.15
C ARG A 45 -5.69 -0.55 -16.45
N ALA A 46 -4.39 -0.77 -16.34
CA ALA A 46 -3.45 -0.97 -17.43
C ALA A 46 -3.04 -2.45 -17.54
N GLU A 47 -1.77 -2.74 -17.77
CA GLU A 47 -1.23 -4.09 -17.91
C GLU A 47 -1.06 -4.85 -16.58
N TRP A 48 -1.04 -6.18 -16.66
CA TRP A 48 -0.60 -7.04 -15.56
C TRP A 48 0.92 -7.07 -15.48
N VAL A 49 1.45 -6.82 -14.28
CA VAL A 49 2.87 -6.91 -13.95
C VAL A 49 3.07 -8.19 -13.13
N PRO A 50 3.64 -9.25 -13.72
CA PRO A 50 3.93 -10.48 -12.98
C PRO A 50 5.12 -10.29 -12.05
N LEU A 51 5.05 -10.92 -10.88
CA LEU A 51 6.16 -11.06 -9.94
C LEU A 51 6.65 -12.51 -9.95
N ASP A 52 7.92 -12.72 -9.60
CA ASP A 52 8.46 -14.07 -9.42
C ASP A 52 8.05 -14.63 -8.05
N PRO A 53 7.32 -15.77 -7.97
CA PRO A 53 6.96 -16.38 -6.69
C PRO A 53 8.15 -16.88 -5.86
N ALA A 54 9.35 -17.01 -6.44
CA ALA A 54 10.56 -17.37 -5.72
C ALA A 54 11.32 -16.17 -5.13
N ASP A 55 10.95 -14.94 -5.50
CA ASP A 55 11.62 -13.73 -5.03
C ASP A 55 11.14 -13.27 -3.65
N SER A 56 12.05 -12.73 -2.85
CA SER A 56 11.67 -11.94 -1.67
C SER A 56 11.09 -10.59 -2.10
N LEU A 57 10.04 -10.14 -1.43
CA LEU A 57 9.35 -8.88 -1.74
C LEU A 57 9.52 -7.86 -0.61
N ILE A 58 9.67 -6.58 -0.99
CA ILE A 58 9.31 -5.45 -0.15
C ILE A 58 8.04 -4.84 -0.76
N VAL A 59 6.97 -4.78 0.03
CA VAL A 59 5.71 -4.14 -0.35
C VAL A 59 5.56 -2.87 0.48
N GLU A 60 5.43 -1.72 -0.16
CA GLU A 60 5.35 -0.44 0.54
C GLU A 60 4.24 0.48 0.04
N GLY A 61 3.70 1.26 0.97
CA GLY A 61 2.59 2.19 0.76
C GLY A 61 1.53 2.09 1.86
N ALA A 62 0.62 3.06 1.90
CA ALA A 62 -0.50 3.01 2.83
C ALA A 62 -1.39 1.79 2.53
N GLY A 63 -1.69 0.96 3.52
CA GLY A 63 -2.45 -0.27 3.29
C GLY A 63 -1.65 -1.49 2.83
N ALA A 64 -0.31 -1.39 2.77
CA ALA A 64 0.56 -2.56 2.58
C ALA A 64 0.49 -3.57 3.73
N VAL A 65 0.13 -3.12 4.95
CA VAL A 65 0.12 -3.94 6.16
C VAL A 65 -1.29 -3.99 6.75
N THR A 66 -1.88 -5.18 6.67
CA THR A 66 -3.20 -5.58 7.17
C THR A 66 -3.12 -7.01 7.70
N GLU A 67 -4.15 -7.47 8.41
CA GLU A 67 -4.20 -8.86 8.86
C GLU A 67 -4.16 -9.83 7.66
N ASP A 68 -4.90 -9.52 6.59
CA ASP A 68 -4.95 -10.35 5.37
C ASP A 68 -3.61 -10.41 4.63
N SER A 69 -2.90 -9.29 4.50
CA SER A 69 -1.58 -9.27 3.84
C SER A 69 -0.51 -9.98 4.68
N ILE A 70 -0.54 -9.85 6.00
CA ILE A 70 0.34 -10.62 6.91
C ILE A 70 0.06 -12.11 6.79
N ALA A 71 -1.21 -12.51 6.82
CA ALA A 71 -1.62 -13.91 6.67
C ALA A 71 -1.20 -14.47 5.30
N ALA A 72 -1.38 -13.68 4.23
CA ALA A 72 -0.98 -14.07 2.88
C ALA A 72 0.55 -14.26 2.77
N ALA A 73 1.34 -13.30 3.25
CA ALA A 73 2.80 -13.35 3.22
C ALA A 73 3.36 -14.50 4.07
N SER A 74 2.74 -14.80 5.21
CA SER A 74 3.18 -15.87 6.12
C SER A 74 3.09 -17.27 5.51
N ARG A 75 2.28 -17.45 4.44
CA ARG A 75 2.21 -18.70 3.67
C ARG A 75 3.42 -18.90 2.77
N SER A 76 4.11 -17.82 2.40
CA SER A 76 5.21 -17.81 1.44
C SER A 76 6.59 -17.68 2.11
N GLY A 77 6.65 -17.29 3.38
CA GLY A 77 7.91 -17.21 4.12
C GLY A 77 7.84 -16.41 5.41
N ARG A 78 9.01 -15.96 5.88
CA ARG A 78 9.11 -15.06 7.03
C ARG A 78 8.61 -13.68 6.63
N VAL A 79 7.83 -13.07 7.52
CA VAL A 79 7.27 -11.73 7.34
C VAL A 79 7.90 -10.81 8.37
N ARG A 80 8.18 -9.56 7.96
CA ARG A 80 8.53 -8.47 8.85
C ARG A 80 7.73 -7.25 8.46
N THR A 81 7.11 -6.61 9.44
CA THR A 81 6.19 -5.49 9.26
C THR A 81 6.77 -4.24 9.91
N VAL A 82 6.70 -3.12 9.18
CA VAL A 82 7.17 -1.83 9.66
C VAL A 82 6.07 -0.80 9.40
N ARG A 83 5.69 -0.05 10.43
CA ARG A 83 4.79 1.10 10.31
C ARG A 83 5.55 2.37 10.60
N ILE A 84 5.47 3.33 9.68
CA ILE A 84 5.99 4.68 9.88
C ILE A 84 4.81 5.59 10.22
N THR A 85 4.87 6.28 11.35
CA THR A 85 3.82 7.18 11.81
C THR A 85 4.37 8.59 11.99
N ALA A 86 3.49 9.58 11.80
CA ALA A 86 3.77 10.99 12.03
C ALA A 86 2.44 11.72 12.29
N PRO A 87 2.43 12.83 13.05
CA PRO A 87 1.25 13.67 13.17
C PRO A 87 0.72 14.11 11.80
N GLU A 88 -0.60 14.24 11.65
CA GLU A 88 -1.23 14.58 10.38
C GLU A 88 -0.64 15.84 9.74
N GLN A 89 -0.42 16.89 10.53
CA GLN A 89 0.17 18.13 10.05
C GLN A 89 1.57 17.91 9.45
N VAL A 90 2.42 17.09 10.10
CA VAL A 90 3.76 16.75 9.60
C VAL A 90 3.66 15.98 8.29
N ARG A 91 2.73 15.03 8.20
CA ARG A 91 2.48 14.27 6.95
C ARG A 91 2.02 15.21 5.83
N LYS A 92 1.10 16.14 6.12
CA LYS A 92 0.60 17.15 5.16
C LYS A 92 1.73 18.02 4.65
N GLU A 93 2.51 18.61 5.55
CA GLU A 93 3.64 19.46 5.19
C GLU A 93 4.67 18.73 4.33
N ARG A 94 5.00 17.46 4.66
CA ARG A 94 5.94 16.65 3.88
C ARG A 94 5.37 16.27 2.51
N ALA A 95 4.10 15.88 2.45
CA ALA A 95 3.45 15.48 1.21
C ALA A 95 3.37 16.66 0.22
N LEU A 96 2.93 17.84 0.68
CA LEU A 96 2.84 19.04 -0.15
C LEU A 96 4.20 19.63 -0.54
N ARG A 97 5.22 19.45 0.30
CA ARG A 97 6.60 19.82 -0.05
C ARG A 97 7.17 18.93 -1.15
N ARG A 98 6.85 17.62 -1.10
CA ARG A 98 7.27 16.65 -2.11
C ARG A 98 6.52 16.85 -3.43
N ASP A 99 5.21 17.02 -3.35
CA ASP A 99 4.33 17.18 -4.50
C ASP A 99 3.24 18.24 -4.19
N PRO A 100 3.42 19.49 -4.64
CA PRO A 100 2.41 20.53 -4.49
C PRO A 100 1.09 20.21 -5.21
N GLY A 101 1.12 19.41 -6.28
CA GLY A 101 -0.07 19.00 -7.04
C GLY A 101 -1.01 18.09 -6.25
N TYR A 102 -0.54 17.54 -5.14
CA TYR A 102 -1.33 16.72 -4.23
C TYR A 102 -2.33 17.51 -3.36
N ALA A 103 -2.21 18.84 -3.30
CA ALA A 103 -3.04 19.68 -2.45
C ALA A 103 -4.57 19.46 -2.58
N PRO A 104 -5.14 19.30 -3.78
CA PRO A 104 -6.58 19.03 -3.93
C PRO A 104 -7.02 17.66 -3.41
N TRP A 105 -6.10 16.71 -3.30
CA TRP A 105 -6.37 15.30 -2.96
C TRP A 105 -6.10 14.99 -1.49
N TRP A 106 -5.39 15.87 -0.76
CA TRP A 106 -4.98 15.64 0.62
C TRP A 106 -6.12 15.21 1.54
N GLU A 107 -7.21 16.01 1.59
CA GLU A 107 -8.31 15.76 2.53
C GLU A 107 -8.99 14.41 2.25
N MET A 108 -9.16 14.07 0.97
CA MET A 108 -9.73 12.78 0.55
C MET A 108 -8.85 11.61 0.97
N TRP A 109 -7.54 11.72 0.78
CA TRP A 109 -6.61 10.66 1.15
C TRP A 109 -6.47 10.50 2.66
N ALA A 110 -6.36 11.62 3.40
CA ALA A 110 -6.28 11.60 4.85
C ALA A 110 -7.53 10.95 5.47
N ALA A 111 -8.72 11.17 4.90
CA ALA A 111 -9.95 10.50 5.32
C ALA A 111 -9.90 8.98 5.08
N GLN A 112 -9.37 8.53 3.94
CA GLN A 112 -9.17 7.10 3.67
C GLN A 112 -8.17 6.47 4.64
N GLU A 113 -7.04 7.14 4.92
CA GLU A 113 -6.07 6.68 5.90
C GLU A 113 -6.69 6.53 7.29
N ALA A 114 -7.50 7.50 7.72
CA ALA A 114 -8.19 7.43 9.01
C ALA A 114 -9.10 6.20 9.11
N VAL A 115 -9.89 5.90 8.06
CA VAL A 115 -10.72 4.69 7.99
C VAL A 115 -9.84 3.43 8.00
N HIS A 116 -8.77 3.42 7.22
CA HIS A 116 -7.87 2.28 7.12
C HIS A 116 -7.22 1.95 8.47
N PHE A 117 -6.66 2.96 9.16
CA PHE A 117 -5.99 2.76 10.45
C PHE A 117 -6.93 2.57 11.64
N ALA A 118 -8.22 2.87 11.49
CA ALA A 118 -9.26 2.47 12.44
C ALA A 118 -9.83 1.06 12.19
N GLY A 119 -9.52 0.46 11.02
CA GLY A 119 -10.05 -0.82 10.58
C GLY A 119 -8.96 -1.77 10.09
N PRO A 120 -8.86 -2.10 8.79
CA PRO A 120 -7.96 -3.16 8.28
C PRO A 120 -6.48 -2.98 8.62
N GLY A 121 -6.02 -1.73 8.72
CA GLY A 121 -4.65 -1.38 9.09
C GLY A 121 -4.41 -1.30 10.60
N HIS A 122 -5.45 -1.48 11.44
CA HIS A 122 -5.33 -1.51 12.90
C HIS A 122 -4.80 -2.86 13.38
N VAL A 123 -3.55 -3.15 13.01
CA VAL A 123 -2.86 -4.39 13.35
C VAL A 123 -1.56 -4.11 14.10
N ALA A 124 -1.14 -5.07 14.93
CA ALA A 124 0.19 -5.05 15.51
C ALA A 124 1.25 -5.17 14.40
N VAL A 125 2.38 -4.50 14.58
CA VAL A 125 3.53 -4.56 13.68
C VAL A 125 4.80 -4.85 14.48
N ASP A 126 5.80 -5.44 13.84
CA ASP A 126 7.07 -5.76 14.46
C ASP A 126 7.83 -4.49 14.86
N GLU A 127 7.73 -3.44 14.04
CA GLU A 127 8.35 -2.15 14.29
C GLU A 127 7.40 -0.99 13.98
N CYS A 128 7.33 -0.04 14.91
CA CYS A 128 6.63 1.22 14.72
C CYS A 128 7.64 2.37 14.89
N LEU A 129 7.89 3.09 13.80
CA LEU A 129 8.81 4.22 13.75
C LEU A 129 8.00 5.51 13.74
N SER A 130 8.19 6.35 14.76
CA SER A 130 7.55 7.67 14.85
C SER A 130 8.51 8.75 14.36
N ASN A 131 8.05 9.60 13.43
CA ASN A 131 8.84 10.63 12.76
C ASN A 131 8.10 11.97 12.67
#